data_AF-A0A258JL74-F1
#
_entry.id   AF-A0A258JL74-F1
#
_cell.length_a   1.000
_cell.length_b   1.000
_cell.length_c   1.000
_cell.angle_alpha   90.00
_cell.angle_beta   90.00
_cell.angle_gamma   90.00
#
_symmetry.space_group_name_H-M   'P 1'
#
loop_
_entity.id
_entity.type
_entity.pdbx_description
1 polymer ?
#
loop_
_entity_poly.entity_id
_entity_poly.type
_entity_poly.pdbx_seq_one_letter_code
_entity_poly.pdbx_strand_id
1 'polypeptide(L)'
;MTIMNTKLVNTVTDILKLEINQGRKATLQPLIDYIQGKVTDGLDININFICTHNSRRSHLSQVWAQIAAAHYQIPRVICYSGGTEETAMFPKIAETFEK
;
A
#
# COMPACT_ATOMS: atom_id res chain seq x y z
N MET A 1 5.53 -20.03 -6.06
CA MET A 1 4.60 -19.63 -4.98
C MET A 1 5.45 -19.05 -3.86
N THR A 2 5.49 -17.73 -3.74
CA THR A 2 6.33 -17.07 -2.72
C THR A 2 5.66 -17.26 -1.36
N ILE A 3 6.31 -18.01 -0.47
CA ILE A 3 5.82 -18.18 0.90
C ILE A 3 6.02 -16.85 1.63
N MET A 4 4.92 -16.19 1.97
CA MET A 4 4.94 -14.94 2.73
C MET A 4 5.41 -15.22 4.16
N ASN A 5 6.25 -14.34 4.70
CA ASN A 5 6.80 -14.48 6.05
C ASN A 5 5.67 -14.58 7.11
N THR A 6 5.76 -15.52 8.05
CA THR A 6 4.72 -15.77 9.07
C THR A 6 4.44 -14.56 9.97
N LYS A 7 5.47 -13.79 10.35
CA LYS A 7 5.32 -12.55 11.15
C LYS A 7 4.52 -11.50 10.37
N LEU A 8 4.74 -11.42 9.06
CA LEU A 8 3.98 -10.54 8.18
C LEU A 8 2.52 -10.98 8.08
N VAL A 9 2.26 -12.27 7.89
CA VAL A 9 0.88 -12.82 7.85
C VAL A 9 0.14 -12.53 9.15
N ASN A 10 0.78 -12.72 10.31
CA ASN A 10 0.18 -12.40 11.60
C ASN A 10 -0.11 -10.90 11.74
N THR A 11 0.83 -10.05 11.32
CA THR A 11 0.64 -8.59 11.36
C THR A 11 -0.52 -8.14 10.48
N VAL A 12 -0.63 -8.68 9.27
CA VAL A 12 -1.77 -8.41 8.37
C VAL A 12 -3.08 -8.87 9.03
N THR A 13 -3.09 -10.07 9.63
CA THR A 13 -4.26 -10.61 10.33
C THR A 13 -4.72 -9.70 11.47
N ASP A 14 -3.79 -9.13 12.23
CA ASP A 14 -4.10 -8.20 13.32
C ASP A 14 -4.62 -6.85 12.82
N ILE A 15 -4.04 -6.31 11.74
CA ILE A 15 -4.53 -5.08 11.11
C ILE A 15 -5.97 -5.25 10.61
N LEU A 16 -6.31 -6.42 10.06
CA LEU A 16 -7.65 -6.71 9.55
C LEU A 16 -8.74 -6.79 10.63
N LYS A 17 -8.36 -6.88 11.92
CA LYS A 17 -9.32 -6.79 13.04
C LYS A 17 -9.77 -5.36 13.32
N LEU A 18 -9.09 -4.36 12.77
CA LEU A 18 -9.43 -2.95 12.99
C LEU A 18 -10.71 -2.57 12.24
N GLU A 19 -11.64 -1.92 12.92
CA GLU A 19 -12.85 -1.42 12.29
C GLU A 19 -12.54 -0.23 11.38
N ILE A 20 -13.03 -0.31 10.13
CA ILE A 20 -12.99 0.81 9.19
C ILE A 20 -14.35 1.50 9.21
N ASN A 21 -14.37 2.77 9.63
CA ASN A 21 -15.60 3.55 9.65
C ASN A 21 -16.21 3.70 8.25
N GLN A 22 -17.54 3.88 8.18
CA GLN A 22 -18.27 3.91 6.90
C GLN A 22 -17.85 5.07 6.00
N GLY A 23 -17.54 6.25 6.57
CA GLY A 23 -17.05 7.39 5.79
C GLY A 23 -15.71 7.11 5.09
N ARG A 24 -14.84 6.32 5.73
CA ARG A 24 -13.57 5.89 5.17
C ARG A 24 -13.77 4.89 4.04
N LYS A 25 -14.72 3.96 4.17
CA LYS A 25 -15.08 3.04 3.07
C LYS A 25 -15.55 3.81 1.84
N ALA A 26 -16.47 4.77 2.03
CA ALA A 26 -16.95 5.61 0.93
C ALA A 26 -15.81 6.41 0.28
N THR A 27 -14.89 6.96 1.08
CA THR A 27 -13.71 7.69 0.57
C THR A 27 -12.77 6.80 -0.25
N LEU A 28 -12.68 5.51 0.08
CA LEU A 28 -11.80 4.55 -0.61
C LEU A 28 -12.44 3.90 -1.83
N GLN A 29 -13.75 4.07 -2.04
CA GLN A 29 -14.47 3.45 -3.15
C GLN A 29 -13.86 3.76 -4.54
N PRO A 30 -13.46 5.01 -4.87
CA PRO A 30 -12.87 5.29 -6.18
C PRO A 30 -11.55 4.55 -6.43
N LEU A 31 -10.75 4.32 -5.37
CA LEU A 31 -9.52 3.53 -5.46
C LEU A 31 -9.83 2.05 -5.71
N ILE A 32 -10.85 1.51 -5.04
CA ILE A 32 -11.32 0.14 -5.24
C ILE A 32 -11.80 -0.04 -6.69
N ASP A 33 -12.63 0.87 -7.18
CA ASP A 33 -13.19 0.81 -8.53
C ASP A 33 -12.08 0.88 -9.60
N TYR A 34 -11.08 1.76 -9.40
CA TYR A 34 -9.90 1.83 -10.26
C TYR A 34 -9.13 0.50 -10.31
N ILE A 35 -8.80 -0.06 -9.14
CA ILE A 35 -8.03 -1.31 -9.05
C ILE A 35 -8.83 -2.45 -9.68
N GLN A 36 -10.11 -2.59 -9.33
CA GLN A 36 -10.95 -3.67 -9.82
C GLN A 36 -11.16 -3.57 -11.33
N GLY A 37 -11.37 -2.35 -11.87
CA GLY A 37 -11.45 -2.14 -13.32
C GLY A 37 -10.20 -2.64 -14.04
N LYS A 38 -9.01 -2.27 -13.56
CA LYS A 38 -7.73 -2.73 -14.13
C LYS A 38 -7.53 -4.24 -14.01
N VAL A 39 -7.94 -4.85 -12.91
CA VAL A 39 -7.92 -6.32 -12.75
C VAL A 39 -8.79 -6.98 -13.81
N THR A 40 -10.04 -6.53 -13.94
CA THR A 40 -11.01 -7.05 -14.90
C THR A 40 -10.50 -6.92 -16.33
N ASP A 41 -9.92 -5.77 -16.68
CA ASP A 41 -9.44 -5.47 -18.03
C ASP A 41 -8.11 -6.13 -18.37
N GLY A 42 -7.47 -6.83 -17.43
CA GLY A 42 -6.19 -7.43 -17.72
C GLY A 42 -5.06 -6.40 -17.83
N LEU A 43 -5.13 -5.26 -17.15
CA LEU A 43 -4.19 -4.14 -17.28
C LEU A 43 -3.25 -3.99 -16.06
N ASP A 44 -2.20 -3.19 -16.24
CA ASP A 44 -1.30 -2.78 -15.16
C ASP A 44 -1.99 -1.80 -14.19
N ILE A 45 -1.72 -1.98 -12.90
CA ILE A 45 -2.28 -1.19 -11.80
C ILE A 45 -1.14 -0.34 -11.22
N ASN A 46 -1.12 0.94 -11.56
CA ASN A 46 -0.11 1.88 -11.08
C ASN A 46 -0.71 2.78 -9.99
N ILE A 47 -0.14 2.74 -8.78
CA ILE A 47 -0.65 3.51 -7.64
C ILE A 47 0.45 4.44 -7.13
N ASN A 48 0.21 5.75 -7.10
CA ASN A 48 1.14 6.72 -6.55
C ASN A 48 0.61 7.29 -5.22
N PHE A 49 1.36 7.09 -4.14
CA PHE A 49 1.05 7.65 -2.83
C PHE A 49 1.77 8.99 -2.63
N ILE A 50 1.00 10.07 -2.47
CA ILE A 50 1.55 11.42 -2.33
C ILE A 50 1.38 11.89 -0.89
N CYS A 51 2.45 12.40 -0.30
CA CYS A 51 2.38 13.22 0.92
C CYS A 51 3.11 14.55 0.69
N THR A 52 3.21 15.42 1.71
CA THR A 52 3.88 16.72 1.52
C THR A 52 5.34 16.57 1.13
N HIS A 53 6.14 15.88 1.94
CA HIS A 53 7.61 15.93 1.82
C HIS A 53 8.25 14.69 1.18
N ASN A 54 7.45 13.74 0.73
CA ASN A 54 7.81 12.33 0.48
C ASN A 54 8.50 11.59 1.66
N SER A 55 8.89 12.22 2.76
CA SER A 55 9.86 11.62 3.69
C SER A 55 9.36 10.46 4.55
N ARG A 56 8.04 10.26 4.67
CA ARG A 56 7.44 9.28 5.62
C ARG A 56 6.21 8.55 5.09
N ARG A 57 5.05 9.23 5.12
CA ARG A 57 3.73 8.61 4.95
C ARG A 57 3.56 7.93 3.60
N SER A 58 3.99 8.59 2.53
CA SER A 58 3.92 8.05 1.17
C SER A 58 4.77 6.78 0.99
N HIS A 59 5.97 6.74 1.57
CA HIS A 59 6.81 5.53 1.57
C HIS A 59 6.15 4.37 2.32
N LEU A 60 5.60 4.61 3.52
CA LEU A 60 4.88 3.57 4.26
C LEU A 60 3.69 3.03 3.44
N SER A 61 2.89 3.92 2.84
CA SER A 61 1.76 3.51 2.01
C SER A 61 2.18 2.71 0.77
N GLN A 62 3.26 3.11 0.10
CA GLN A 62 3.82 2.38 -1.04
C GLN A 62 4.16 0.93 -0.65
N VAL A 63 4.90 0.73 0.44
CA VAL A 63 5.32 -0.61 0.88
C VAL A 63 4.12 -1.45 1.31
N TRP A 64 3.21 -0.90 2.12
CA TRP A 64 2.03 -1.63 2.59
C TRP A 64 1.07 -2.00 1.46
N ALA A 65 0.90 -1.14 0.45
CA ALA A 65 0.09 -1.46 -0.72
C ALA A 65 0.71 -2.56 -1.57
N GLN A 66 2.04 -2.54 -1.75
CA GLN A 66 2.75 -3.61 -2.46
C GLN A 66 2.62 -4.95 -1.72
N ILE A 67 2.73 -4.93 -0.39
CA ILE A 67 2.51 -6.10 0.48
C ILE A 67 1.07 -6.60 0.33
N ALA A 68 0.08 -5.71 0.38
CA ALA A 68 -1.32 -6.09 0.25
C ALA A 68 -1.60 -6.74 -1.12
N ALA A 69 -1.08 -6.17 -2.21
CA ALA A 69 -1.21 -6.76 -3.54
C ALA A 69 -0.60 -8.17 -3.60
N ALA A 70 0.58 -8.37 -3.01
CA ALA A 70 1.20 -9.69 -2.93
C ALA A 70 0.38 -10.67 -2.06
N HIS A 71 -0.16 -10.20 -0.94
CA HIS A 71 -0.96 -11.02 0.00
C HIS A 71 -2.27 -11.49 -0.62
N TYR A 72 -2.99 -10.60 -1.29
CA TYR A 72 -4.24 -10.90 -1.98
C TYR A 72 -4.03 -11.44 -3.40
N GLN A 73 -2.78 -11.68 -3.81
CA GLN A 73 -2.42 -12.23 -5.12
C GLN A 73 -2.98 -11.40 -6.29
N ILE A 74 -3.03 -10.08 -6.14
CA ILE A 74 -3.47 -9.16 -7.18
C ILE A 74 -2.28 -8.92 -8.13
N PRO A 75 -2.34 -9.39 -9.39
CA PRO A 75 -1.21 -9.30 -10.30
C PRO A 75 -1.02 -7.87 -10.83
N ARG A 76 0.20 -7.57 -11.29
CA ARG A 76 0.57 -6.32 -12.00
C ARG A 76 0.29 -5.04 -11.23
N VAL A 77 0.42 -5.07 -9.90
CA VAL A 77 0.39 -3.88 -9.06
C VAL A 77 1.80 -3.34 -8.88
N ILE A 78 2.00 -2.08 -9.28
CA ILE A 78 3.23 -1.32 -9.05
C ILE A 78 2.90 -0.08 -8.22
N CYS A 79 3.53 0.02 -7.05
CA CYS A 79 3.33 1.14 -6.13
C CYS A 79 4.53 2.11 -6.18
N TYR A 80 4.21 3.40 -6.21
CA TYR A 80 5.16 4.51 -6.17
C TYR A 80 4.86 5.43 -4.98
N SER A 81 5.82 6.29 -4.62
CA SER A 81 5.61 7.35 -3.65
C SER A 81 6.11 8.69 -4.17
N GLY A 82 5.48 9.78 -3.72
CA GLY A 82 5.79 11.15 -4.12
C GLY A 82 5.66 12.17 -2.98
N GLY A 83 6.26 13.33 -3.19
CA GLY A 83 6.16 14.54 -2.38
C GLY A 83 5.63 15.71 -3.22
N THR A 84 4.81 16.59 -2.64
CA THR A 84 4.57 17.92 -3.25
C THR A 84 5.75 18.86 -3.05
N GLU A 85 6.59 18.56 -2.06
CA GLU A 85 7.86 19.18 -1.73
C GLU A 85 8.89 18.05 -1.54
N GLU A 86 10.10 18.21 -2.07
CA GLU A 86 11.12 17.18 -1.97
C GLU A 86 11.99 17.39 -0.72
N THR A 87 12.09 16.36 0.10
CA THR A 87 13.09 16.29 1.19
C THR A 87 13.68 14.89 1.25
N ALA A 88 14.83 14.75 1.90
CA ALA A 88 15.41 13.44 2.14
C ALA A 88 14.43 12.51 2.88
N MET A 89 14.44 11.23 2.51
CA MET A 89 13.71 10.20 3.24
C MET A 89 14.08 10.25 4.73
N PHE A 90 13.08 10.17 5.61
CA PHE A 90 13.34 10.10 7.04
C PHE A 90 13.95 8.72 7.38
N PRO A 91 15.17 8.64 7.93
CA PRO A 91 15.88 7.35 8.06
C PRO A 91 15.12 6.27 8.82
N LYS A 92 14.28 6.66 9.79
CA LYS A 92 13.44 5.72 10.55
C LYS A 92 12.48 4.90 9.71
N ILE A 93 12.13 5.38 8.51
CA ILE A 93 11.31 4.62 7.58
C ILE A 93 12.06 3.39 7.08
N ALA A 94 13.32 3.54 6.68
CA ALA A 94 14.16 2.41 6.26
C ALA A 94 14.39 1.44 7.43
N GLU A 95 14.77 1.96 8.61
CA GLU A 95 14.99 1.14 9.81
C GLU A 95 13.76 0.29 10.20
N THR A 96 12.55 0.75 9.88
CA THR A 96 11.31 0.02 10.18
C THR A 96 11.19 -1.26 9.34
N PHE A 97 11.79 -1.30 8.16
CA PHE A 97 11.73 -2.44 7.22
C PHE A 97 12.90 -3.42 7.35
N GLU A 98 13.92 -3.08 8.14
CA GLU A 98 15.08 -3.95 8.40
C GLU A 98 14.83 -5.01 9.50
N LYS A 99 13.63 -5.02 10.12
CA LYS A 99 13.26 -5.87 11.26
C LYS A 99 12.12 -6.85 10.96
#